data_AF-A0A0F9GIA5-F1
#
_entry.id   AF-A0A0F9GIA5-F1
#
_cell.length_a   1.000
_cell.length_b   1.000
_cell.length_c   1.000
_cell.angle_alpha   90.00
_cell.angle_beta   90.00
_cell.angle_gamma   90.00
#
_symmetry.space_group_name_H-M   'P 1'
#
loop_
_entity.id
_entity.type
_entity.pdbx_description
1 polymer ?
#
loop_
_entity_poly.entity_id
_entity_poly.type
_entity_poly.pdbx_seq_one_letter_code
_entity_poly.pdbx_strand_id
1 'polypeptide(L)'
;MPPAALAGVAIAGAGVSAFSAIQQGKIAAGAAKFNEELAQRDVESIETTQEFEERDLRVEGRKLRARQLLQFAQGGVVPGTGTPLLVGEETALDVERDIQRQRFGFGFQKSKARSRGRLEKFKGKAATRASRLSAGSSLLTGTFRAGSVFN
;
A
#
# COMPACT_ATOMS: atom_id res chain seq x y z
N MET A 1 -12.06 44.71 33.20
CA MET A 1 -10.79 44.69 32.43
C MET A 1 -10.97 45.61 31.23
N PRO A 2 -9.99 46.44 30.86
CA PRO A 2 -10.13 47.31 29.69
C PRO A 2 -10.33 46.46 28.42
N PRO A 3 -11.19 46.86 27.46
CA PRO A 3 -11.53 46.07 26.27
C PRO A 3 -10.30 45.67 25.43
N ALA A 4 -9.24 46.47 25.45
CA ALA A 4 -7.95 46.15 24.84
C ALA A 4 -7.26 44.89 25.43
N ALA A 5 -7.43 44.62 26.73
CA ALA A 5 -6.86 43.44 27.38
C ALA A 5 -7.61 42.14 27.00
N LEU A 6 -8.94 42.22 26.79
CA LEU A 6 -9.74 41.10 26.31
C LEU A 6 -9.44 40.76 24.84
N ALA A 7 -9.22 41.78 23.99
CA ALA A 7 -8.80 41.58 22.61
C ALA A 7 -7.40 40.96 22.49
N GLY A 8 -6.44 41.38 23.32
CA GLY A 8 -5.10 40.79 23.38
C GLY A 8 -5.10 39.31 23.78
N VAL A 9 -5.93 38.93 24.75
CA VAL A 9 -6.10 37.52 25.17
C VAL A 9 -6.80 36.69 24.10
N ALA A 10 -7.81 37.24 23.42
CA ALA A 10 -8.51 36.55 22.32
C ALA A 10 -7.60 36.29 21.10
N ILE A 11 -6.75 37.25 20.73
CA ILE A 11 -5.79 37.12 19.62
C ILE A 11 -4.66 36.14 19.98
N ALA A 12 -4.15 36.20 21.21
CA ALA A 12 -3.15 35.25 21.71
C ALA A 12 -3.70 33.80 21.74
N GLY A 13 -4.93 33.61 22.20
CA GLY A 13 -5.61 32.31 22.17
C GLY A 13 -5.86 31.77 20.76
N ALA A 14 -6.22 32.66 19.82
CA ALA A 14 -6.37 32.31 18.41
C ALA A 14 -5.05 31.85 17.78
N GLY A 15 -3.94 32.51 18.08
CA GLY A 15 -2.59 32.12 17.61
C GLY A 15 -2.16 30.73 18.11
N VAL A 16 -2.39 30.43 19.39
CA VAL A 16 -2.08 29.10 19.96
C VAL A 16 -2.95 28.00 19.33
N SER A 17 -4.24 28.27 19.11
CA SER A 17 -5.15 27.31 18.47
C SER A 17 -4.78 27.01 17.01
N ALA A 18 -4.37 28.04 16.25
CA ALA A 18 -3.91 27.90 14.87
C ALA A 18 -2.59 27.12 14.79
N PHE A 19 -1.65 27.38 15.70
CA PHE A 19 -0.39 26.63 15.78
C PHE A 19 -0.64 25.15 16.12
N SER A 20 -1.51 24.87 17.10
CA SER A 20 -1.90 23.51 17.46
C SER A 20 -2.53 22.76 16.28
N ALA A 21 -3.44 23.39 15.54
CA ALA A 21 -4.05 22.79 14.35
C ALA A 21 -3.01 22.41 13.29
N ILE A 22 -2.06 23.30 12.99
CA ILE A 22 -0.97 23.04 12.03
C ILE A 22 -0.13 21.85 12.50
N GLN A 23 0.24 21.82 13.78
CA GLN A 23 1.05 20.75 14.35
C GLN A 23 0.33 19.39 14.28
N GLN A 24 -0.97 19.35 14.58
CA GLN A 24 -1.79 18.14 14.44
C GLN A 24 -1.81 17.64 12.99
N GLY A 25 -1.95 18.55 12.02
CA GLY A 25 -1.89 18.19 10.60
C GLY A 25 -0.54 17.61 10.17
N LYS A 26 0.58 18.14 10.70
CA LYS A 26 1.92 17.60 10.44
C LYS A 26 2.09 16.19 11.01
N ILE A 27 1.60 15.95 12.22
CA ILE A 27 1.62 14.61 12.86
C ILE A 27 0.80 13.62 12.02
N ALA A 28 -0.42 13.99 11.63
CA ALA A 28 -1.27 13.16 10.78
C ALA A 28 -0.62 12.88 9.41
N ALA A 29 0.04 13.86 8.80
CA ALA A 29 0.79 13.68 7.56
C ALA A 29 2.01 12.76 7.74
N GLY A 30 2.72 12.87 8.86
CA GLY A 30 3.83 11.98 9.21
C GLY A 30 3.38 10.53 9.37
N ALA A 31 2.29 10.30 10.11
CA ALA A 31 1.71 8.96 10.28
C ALA A 31 1.26 8.37 8.93
N ALA A 32 0.59 9.17 8.10
CA ALA A 32 0.16 8.76 6.77
C ALA A 32 1.36 8.42 5.85
N LYS A 33 2.45 9.18 5.93
CA LYS A 33 3.69 8.88 5.19
C LYS A 33 4.32 7.57 5.66
N PHE A 34 4.38 7.33 6.97
CA PHE A 34 4.88 6.07 7.50
C PHE A 34 4.04 4.87 6.99
N ASN A 35 2.72 5.00 6.97
CA ASN A 35 1.84 3.96 6.42
C ASN A 35 2.02 3.78 4.90
N GLU A 36 2.27 4.87 4.15
CA GLU A 36 2.63 4.79 2.73
C GLU A 36 3.93 3.98 2.53
N GLU A 37 4.96 4.26 3.32
CA GLU A 37 6.24 3.55 3.27
C GLU A 37 6.09 2.07 3.67
N LEU A 38 5.28 1.77 4.68
CA LEU A 38 4.96 0.40 5.07
C LEU A 38 4.28 -0.36 3.91
N ALA A 39 3.30 0.26 3.26
CA ALA A 39 2.63 -0.34 2.11
C ALA A 39 3.57 -0.55 0.91
N GLN A 40 4.63 0.24 0.76
CA GLN A 40 5.66 0.02 -0.26
C GLN A 40 6.54 -1.18 0.10
N ARG A 41 6.94 -1.32 1.37
CA ARG A 41 7.68 -2.50 1.85
C ARG A 41 6.87 -3.78 1.72
N ASP A 42 5.56 -3.72 1.95
CA ASP A 42 4.67 -4.85 1.71
C ASP A 42 4.72 -5.30 0.24
N VAL A 43 4.75 -4.36 -0.72
CA VAL A 43 4.86 -4.69 -2.15
C VAL A 43 6.18 -5.40 -2.44
N GLU A 44 7.30 -4.90 -1.91
CA GLU A 44 8.62 -5.50 -2.09
C GLU A 44 8.70 -6.91 -1.48
N SER A 45 8.12 -7.09 -0.29
CA SER A 45 8.00 -8.41 0.33
C SER A 45 7.17 -9.36 -0.54
N ILE A 46 6.04 -8.90 -1.08
CA ILE A 46 5.19 -9.71 -1.96
C ILE A 46 5.92 -10.07 -3.25
N GLU A 47 6.69 -9.15 -3.84
CA GLU A 47 7.51 -9.42 -5.03
C GLU A 47 8.57 -10.48 -4.76
N THR A 48 9.25 -10.36 -3.62
CA THR A 48 10.24 -11.36 -3.19
C THR A 48 9.61 -12.74 -2.99
N THR A 49 8.48 -12.81 -2.27
CA THR A 49 7.76 -14.08 -2.06
C THR A 49 7.27 -14.67 -3.38
N GLN A 50 6.73 -13.85 -4.28
CA GLN A 50 6.32 -14.28 -5.61
C GLN A 50 7.49 -14.93 -6.37
N GLU A 51 8.68 -14.33 -6.36
CA GLU A 51 9.84 -14.89 -7.05
C GLU A 51 10.28 -16.24 -6.49
N PHE A 52 10.25 -16.41 -5.17
CA PHE A 52 10.56 -17.69 -4.53
C PHE A 52 9.53 -18.76 -4.88
N GLU A 53 8.24 -18.47 -4.75
CA GLU A 53 7.19 -19.44 -5.05
C GLU A 53 7.15 -19.83 -6.53
N GLU A 54 7.39 -18.88 -7.45
CA GLU A 54 7.52 -19.19 -8.88
C GLU A 54 8.70 -20.14 -9.17
N ARG A 55 9.82 -19.96 -8.47
CA ARG A 55 10.99 -20.86 -8.61
C ARG A 55 10.66 -22.25 -8.09
N ASP A 56 9.99 -22.34 -6.95
CA ASP A 56 9.60 -23.61 -6.35
C ASP A 56 8.61 -24.39 -7.23
N LEU A 57 7.59 -23.73 -7.79
CA LEU A 57 6.68 -24.36 -8.76
C LEU A 57 7.43 -24.89 -9.98
N ARG A 58 8.40 -24.15 -10.51
CA ARG A 58 9.21 -24.63 -11.64
C ARG A 58 10.06 -25.83 -11.25
N VAL A 59 10.63 -25.86 -10.04
CA VAL A 59 11.40 -27.01 -9.53
C VAL A 59 10.48 -28.23 -9.37
N GLU A 60 9.29 -28.03 -8.81
CA GLU A 60 8.31 -29.08 -8.61
C GLU A 60 7.80 -29.66 -9.93
N GLY A 61 7.49 -28.80 -10.90
CA GLY A 61 7.11 -29.20 -12.26
C GLY A 61 8.20 -30.03 -12.94
N ARG A 62 9.48 -29.64 -12.81
CA ARG A 62 10.61 -30.44 -13.31
C ARG A 62 10.69 -31.82 -12.63
N LYS A 63 10.51 -31.88 -11.31
CA LYS A 63 10.50 -33.13 -10.55
C LYS A 63 9.32 -34.03 -10.93
N LEU A 64 8.14 -33.45 -11.17
CA LEU A 64 6.97 -34.18 -11.64
C LEU A 64 7.22 -34.80 -13.01
N ARG A 65 7.72 -34.00 -13.97
CA ARG A 65 8.10 -34.48 -15.30
C ARG A 65 9.15 -35.58 -15.24
N ALA A 66 10.17 -35.44 -14.39
CA ALA A 66 11.19 -36.47 -14.20
C ALA A 66 10.59 -37.78 -13.66
N ARG A 67 9.65 -37.70 -12.70
CA ARG A 67 8.93 -38.87 -12.17
C ARG A 67 8.08 -39.56 -13.24
N GLN A 68 7.36 -38.80 -14.07
CA GLN A 68 6.58 -39.33 -15.19
C GLN A 68 7.48 -40.06 -16.20
N LEU A 69 8.62 -39.46 -16.57
CA LEU A 69 9.58 -40.08 -17.48
C LEU A 69 10.14 -41.40 -16.92
N LEU A 70 10.47 -41.44 -15.62
CA LEU A 70 10.93 -42.67 -14.96
C LEU A 70 9.86 -43.76 -14.95
N GLN A 71 8.59 -43.41 -14.72
CA GLN A 71 7.49 -44.37 -14.77
C GLN A 71 7.29 -44.94 -16.18
N PHE A 72 7.35 -44.11 -17.22
CA PHE A 72 7.27 -44.58 -18.60
C PHE A 72 8.45 -45.50 -18.96
N ALA A 73 9.66 -45.15 -18.54
CA ALA A 73 10.86 -45.95 -18.75
C ALA A 73 10.76 -47.32 -18.02
N GLN A 74 10.25 -47.35 -16.79
CA GLN A 74 10.01 -48.60 -16.05
C GLN A 74 8.93 -49.48 -16.71
N GLY A 75 7.93 -48.88 -17.35
CA GLY A 75 6.89 -49.58 -18.10
C GLY A 75 7.32 -50.08 -19.48
N GLY A 76 8.59 -49.88 -19.87
CA GLY A 76 9.11 -50.30 -21.18
C GLY A 76 8.66 -49.42 -22.36
N VAL A 77 8.08 -48.24 -22.08
CA VAL A 77 7.63 -47.30 -23.10
C VAL A 77 8.75 -46.30 -23.38
N VAL A 78 9.07 -46.07 -24.66
CA VAL A 78 10.09 -45.10 -25.08
C VAL A 78 9.65 -43.68 -24.68
N PRO A 79 10.33 -43.01 -23.74
CA PRO A 79 9.98 -41.65 -23.35
C PRO A 79 10.22 -40.70 -24.54
N GLY A 80 9.30 -39.76 -24.77
CA GLY A 80 9.45 -38.72 -25.80
C GLY A 80 8.87 -39.05 -27.19
N THR A 81 8.07 -40.11 -27.31
CA THR A 81 7.27 -40.39 -28.52
C THR A 81 5.83 -40.73 -28.16
N GLY A 82 4.88 -40.48 -29.05
CA GLY A 82 3.47 -40.85 -28.86
C GLY A 82 2.82 -40.24 -27.60
N THR A 83 1.99 -41.03 -26.92
CA THR A 83 1.23 -40.61 -25.73
C THR A 83 2.09 -40.09 -24.57
N PRO A 84 3.25 -40.69 -24.21
CA PRO A 84 4.16 -40.13 -23.20
C PRO A 84 4.65 -38.70 -23.47
N LEU A 85 4.85 -38.32 -24.74
CA LEU A 85 5.25 -36.96 -25.10
C LEU A 85 4.11 -35.97 -24.81
N LEU A 86 2.89 -36.31 -25.22
CA LEU A 86 1.69 -35.49 -24.99
C LEU A 86 1.44 -35.25 -23.49
N VAL A 87 1.58 -36.30 -22.66
CA VAL A 87 1.43 -36.17 -21.19
C VAL A 87 2.49 -35.23 -20.61
N GLY A 88 3.74 -35.30 -21.11
CA GLY A 88 4.81 -34.42 -20.67
C GLY A 88 4.63 -32.96 -21.09
N GLU A 89 4.02 -32.72 -22.26
CA GLU A 89 3.64 -31.38 -22.74
C GLU A 89 2.46 -30.81 -21.95
N GLU A 90 1.41 -31.60 -21.72
CA GLU A 90 0.26 -31.22 -20.91
C GLU A 90 0.68 -30.86 -19.48
N THR A 91 1.55 -31.66 -18.87
CA THR A 91 2.13 -31.36 -17.56
C THR A 91 2.89 -30.03 -17.54
N ALA A 92 3.61 -29.71 -18.63
CA ALA A 92 4.32 -28.42 -18.73
C ALA A 92 3.35 -27.24 -18.87
N LEU A 93 2.27 -27.41 -19.63
CA LEU A 93 1.19 -26.42 -19.77
C LEU A 93 0.48 -26.18 -18.44
N ASP A 94 0.20 -27.23 -17.68
CA ASP A 94 -0.43 -27.12 -16.36
C ASP A 94 0.46 -26.35 -15.37
N VAL A 95 1.76 -26.66 -15.33
CA VAL A 95 2.72 -25.93 -14.48
C VAL A 95 2.78 -24.46 -14.86
N GLU A 96 2.83 -24.12 -16.15
CA GLU A 96 2.82 -22.73 -16.59
C GLU A 96 1.49 -22.04 -16.23
N ARG A 97 0.36 -22.73 -16.39
CA ARG A 97 -0.96 -22.21 -16.01
C ARG A 97 -1.04 -21.90 -14.51
N ASP A 98 -0.46 -22.75 -13.68
CA ASP A 98 -0.42 -22.54 -12.23
C ASP A 98 0.48 -21.37 -11.84
N ILE A 99 1.65 -21.23 -12.48
CA ILE A 99 2.52 -20.04 -12.35
C ILE A 99 1.75 -18.77 -12.71
N GLN A 100 1.03 -18.76 -13.84
CA GLN A 100 0.24 -17.60 -14.27
C GLN A 100 -0.91 -17.27 -13.31
N ARG A 101 -1.58 -18.28 -12.77
CA ARG A 101 -2.62 -18.09 -11.74
C ARG A 101 -2.05 -17.48 -10.47
N GLN A 102 -0.90 -17.99 -10.02
CA GLN A 102 -0.21 -17.46 -8.85
C GLN A 102 0.25 -16.01 -9.06
N ARG A 103 0.83 -15.71 -10.23
CA ARG A 103 1.17 -14.34 -10.66
C ARG A 103 -0.01 -13.40 -10.60
N PHE A 104 -1.17 -13.83 -11.07
CA PHE A 104 -2.39 -13.03 -11.00
C PHE A 104 -2.79 -12.74 -9.54
N GLY A 105 -2.76 -13.75 -8.67
CA GLY A 105 -3.03 -13.61 -7.25
C GLY A 105 -2.10 -12.60 -6.57
N PHE A 106 -0.78 -12.71 -6.81
CA PHE A 106 0.19 -11.74 -6.32
C PHE A 106 0.02 -10.36 -6.93
N GLY A 107 -0.27 -10.27 -8.23
CA GLY A 107 -0.57 -9.00 -8.90
C GLY A 107 -1.73 -8.25 -8.24
N PHE A 108 -2.79 -8.97 -7.86
CA PHE A 108 -3.90 -8.40 -7.12
C PHE A 108 -3.49 -7.91 -5.72
N GLN A 109 -2.70 -8.72 -4.97
CA GLN A 109 -2.19 -8.33 -3.66
C GLN A 109 -1.31 -7.07 -3.73
N LYS A 110 -0.39 -7.01 -4.69
CA LYS A 110 0.45 -5.82 -4.95
C LYS A 110 -0.39 -4.61 -5.31
N SER A 111 -1.41 -4.77 -6.15
CA SER A 111 -2.33 -3.69 -6.51
C SER A 111 -3.09 -3.14 -5.29
N LYS A 112 -3.54 -4.04 -4.40
CA LYS A 112 -4.19 -3.68 -3.13
C LYS A 112 -3.23 -2.91 -2.20
N ALA A 113 -2.00 -3.39 -2.04
CA ALA A 113 -0.98 -2.70 -1.24
C ALA A 113 -0.63 -1.31 -1.80
N ARG A 114 -0.40 -1.20 -3.12
CA ARG A 114 -0.17 0.10 -3.79
C ARG A 114 -1.36 1.05 -3.62
N SER A 115 -2.58 0.54 -3.73
CA SER A 115 -3.79 1.34 -3.51
C SER A 115 -3.91 1.86 -2.08
N ARG A 116 -3.55 1.03 -1.08
CA ARG A 116 -3.46 1.46 0.33
C ARG A 116 -2.42 2.57 0.50
N GLY A 117 -1.21 2.41 -0.03
CA GLY A 117 -0.18 3.44 0.05
C GLY A 117 -0.61 4.77 -0.59
N ARG A 118 -1.26 4.73 -1.76
CA ARG A 118 -1.81 5.92 -2.42
C ARG A 118 -2.91 6.60 -1.58
N LEU A 119 -3.77 5.82 -0.94
CA LEU A 119 -4.81 6.33 -0.05
C LEU A 119 -4.18 7.04 1.17
N GLU A 120 -3.17 6.44 1.79
CA GLU A 120 -2.46 7.05 2.92
C GLU A 120 -1.76 8.35 2.50
N LYS A 121 -1.07 8.36 1.36
CA LYS A 121 -0.52 9.59 0.77
C LYS A 121 -1.57 10.68 0.61
N PHE A 122 -2.75 10.32 0.11
CA PHE A 122 -3.86 11.25 -0.06
C PHE A 122 -4.35 11.78 1.30
N LYS A 123 -4.53 10.92 2.30
CA LYS A 123 -4.90 11.32 3.67
C LYS A 123 -3.89 12.30 4.26
N GLY A 124 -2.59 12.06 4.10
CA GLY A 124 -1.57 12.98 4.61
C GLY A 124 -1.63 14.37 3.95
N LYS A 125 -1.83 14.42 2.63
CA LYS A 125 -2.05 15.68 1.91
C LYS A 125 -3.34 16.37 2.34
N ALA A 126 -4.42 15.62 2.50
CA ALA A 126 -5.71 16.14 2.95
C ALA A 126 -5.61 16.70 4.38
N ALA A 127 -4.97 15.99 5.30
CA ALA A 127 -4.76 16.43 6.68
C ALA A 127 -3.95 17.74 6.76
N THR A 128 -2.90 17.87 5.94
CA THR A 128 -2.10 19.11 5.86
C THR A 128 -2.91 20.29 5.31
N ARG A 129 -3.79 20.04 4.33
CA ARG A 129 -4.68 21.08 3.78
C ARG A 129 -5.74 21.48 4.79
N ALA A 130 -6.40 20.50 5.41
CA ALA A 130 -7.42 20.71 6.41
C ALA A 130 -6.87 21.47 7.63
N SER A 131 -5.67 21.14 8.10
CA SER A 131 -5.05 21.85 9.22
C SER A 131 -4.73 23.30 8.91
N ARG A 132 -4.24 23.59 7.70
CA ARG A 132 -3.99 24.97 7.24
C ARG A 132 -5.28 25.77 7.12
N LEU A 133 -6.33 25.17 6.58
CA LEU A 133 -7.66 25.80 6.49
C LEU A 133 -8.22 26.07 7.89
N SER A 134 -8.14 25.09 8.79
CA SER A 134 -8.57 25.24 10.18
C SER A 134 -7.79 26.35 10.88
N ALA A 135 -6.46 26.38 10.75
CA ALA A 135 -5.62 27.43 11.31
C ALA A 135 -5.97 28.83 10.77
N GLY A 136 -6.19 28.95 9.45
CA GLY A 136 -6.65 30.19 8.83
C GLY A 136 -8.03 30.63 9.34
N SER A 137 -8.97 29.68 9.50
CA SER A 137 -10.31 29.96 10.04
C SER A 137 -10.27 30.35 11.53
N SER A 138 -9.38 29.77 12.33
CA SER A 138 -9.18 30.12 13.74
C SER A 138 -8.60 31.53 13.88
N LEU A 139 -7.66 31.90 13.01
CA LEU A 139 -7.14 33.27 12.96
C LEU A 139 -8.24 34.26 12.54
N LEU A 140 -9.01 33.96 11.50
CA LEU A 140 -10.10 34.83 11.02
C LEU A 140 -11.23 34.99 12.04
N THR A 141 -11.59 33.92 12.74
CA THR A 141 -12.62 33.95 13.79
C THR A 141 -12.12 34.67 15.04
N GLY A 142 -10.83 34.49 15.38
CA GLY A 142 -10.16 35.21 16.45
C GLY A 142 -10.13 36.73 16.21
N THR A 143 -9.82 37.15 14.98
CA THR A 143 -9.84 38.58 14.60
C THR A 143 -11.26 39.14 14.53
N PHE A 144 -12.24 38.39 14.01
CA PHE A 144 -13.65 38.81 14.01
C PHE A 144 -14.20 39.01 15.44
N ARG A 145 -13.90 38.10 16.37
CA ARG A 145 -14.31 38.22 17.77
C ARG A 145 -13.61 39.38 18.50
N ALA A 146 -12.36 39.68 18.15
CA ALA A 146 -11.68 40.86 18.68
C ALA A 146 -12.27 42.17 18.11
N GLY A 147 -12.60 42.20 16.82
CA GLY A 147 -13.22 43.35 16.17
C GLY A 147 -14.66 43.63 16.60
N SER A 148 -15.45 42.60 16.91
CA SER A 148 -16.82 42.75 17.43
C SER A 148 -16.90 43.22 18.89
N VAL A 149 -15.77 43.34 19.59
CA VAL A 149 -15.68 43.91 20.94
C VAL A 149 -15.38 45.42 20.89
N PHE A 150 -14.98 45.96 19.73
CA PHE A 150 -14.68 47.38 19.51
C PHE A 150 -15.79 48.16 18.77
N ASN A 151 -16.90 47.50 18.42
CA ASN A 151 -18.17 48.12 17.96
C ASN A 151 -19.22 47.94 19.05
#